data_AF-A0A952Z6L9-F1
#
_entry.id   AF-A0A952Z6L9-F1
#
_cell.length_a   1.000
_cell.length_b   1.000
_cell.length_c   1.000
_cell.angle_alpha   90.00
_cell.angle_beta   90.00
_cell.angle_gamma   90.00
#
_symmetry.space_group_name_H-M   'P 1'
#
loop_
_entity.id
_entity.type
_entity.pdbx_description
1 polymer ?
#
loop_
_entity_poly.entity_id
_entity_poly.type
_entity_poly.pdbx_seq_one_letter_code
_entity_poly.pdbx_strand_id
1 'polypeptide(L)'
;MGKKSNPMLLITKKIGLLGLMLLTTLLTACVAAERAHLNFKNSMQWQVGRSTDDPYVNYNRYSENRGPSQTISNGNIEQEYRFGPGCQVFFEIDKLTRKIIGWRYVGSEKSCQIAP
;
A
#
# COMPACT_ATOMS: atom_id res chain seq x y z
N MET A 1 56.52 -23.14 -16.83
CA MET A 1 55.54 -24.19 -16.46
C MET A 1 54.14 -23.56 -16.40
N GLY A 2 53.32 -23.75 -17.44
CA GLY A 2 51.99 -23.14 -17.53
C GLY A 2 50.92 -24.00 -16.86
N LYS A 3 50.20 -23.43 -15.87
CA LYS A 3 49.02 -24.06 -15.26
C LYS A 3 47.88 -24.10 -16.29
N LYS A 4 47.53 -25.30 -16.79
CA LYS A 4 46.30 -25.52 -17.56
C LYS A 4 45.11 -25.41 -16.60
N SER A 5 44.35 -24.33 -16.74
CA SER A 5 43.06 -24.15 -16.08
C SER A 5 42.02 -25.06 -16.73
N ASN A 6 41.41 -25.95 -15.93
CA ASN A 6 40.37 -26.87 -16.39
C ASN A 6 39.05 -26.10 -16.64
N PRO A 7 38.51 -26.07 -17.87
CA PRO A 7 37.33 -25.27 -18.22
C PRO A 7 36.06 -25.75 -17.49
N MET A 8 36.01 -27.02 -17.08
CA MET A 8 34.86 -27.61 -16.38
C MET A 8 34.62 -27.03 -14.97
N LEU A 9 35.68 -26.60 -14.28
CA LEU A 9 35.60 -26.01 -12.93
C LEU A 9 35.11 -24.55 -12.96
N LEU A 10 35.30 -23.85 -14.08
CA LEU A 10 34.81 -22.47 -14.27
C LEU A 10 33.30 -22.41 -14.50
N ILE A 11 32.72 -23.44 -15.13
CA ILE A 11 31.31 -23.48 -15.52
C ILE A 11 30.41 -23.70 -14.30
N THR A 12 30.80 -24.59 -13.37
CA THR A 12 30.06 -24.88 -12.13
C THR A 12 29.99 -23.68 -11.17
N LYS A 13 31.07 -22.89 -11.06
CA LYS A 13 31.07 -21.65 -10.26
C LYS A 13 30.16 -20.56 -10.84
N LYS A 14 30.08 -20.45 -12.18
CA LYS A 14 29.23 -19.47 -12.87
C LYS A 14 27.73 -19.79 -12.75
N ILE A 15 27.37 -21.06 -12.79
CA ILE A 15 25.98 -21.52 -12.61
C ILE A 15 25.50 -21.27 -11.16
N GLY A 16 26.36 -21.51 -10.17
CA GLY A 16 26.06 -21.19 -8.76
C GLY A 16 25.86 -19.69 -8.52
N LEU A 17 26.67 -18.85 -9.19
CA LEU A 17 26.57 -17.39 -9.06
C LEU A 17 25.32 -16.82 -9.76
N LEU A 18 24.99 -17.31 -10.96
CA LEU A 18 23.76 -16.91 -11.66
C LEU A 18 22.50 -17.36 -10.92
N GLY A 19 22.49 -18.60 -10.41
CA GLY A 19 21.40 -19.12 -9.59
C GLY A 19 21.20 -18.31 -8.31
N LEU A 20 22.28 -17.91 -7.64
CA LEU A 20 22.21 -17.07 -6.46
C LEU A 20 21.70 -15.66 -6.77
N MET A 21 22.14 -15.03 -7.88
CA MET A 21 21.64 -13.71 -8.28
C MET A 21 20.15 -13.73 -8.65
N LEU A 22 19.69 -14.73 -9.41
CA LEU A 22 18.26 -14.88 -9.75
C LEU A 22 17.39 -15.14 -8.51
N LEU A 23 17.90 -15.86 -7.52
CA LEU A 23 17.17 -16.08 -6.27
C LEU A 23 17.06 -14.77 -5.45
N THR A 24 18.11 -13.95 -5.42
CA THR A 24 18.08 -12.67 -4.70
C THR A 24 17.11 -11.65 -5.32
N THR A 25 16.97 -11.61 -6.65
CA THR A 25 16.05 -10.67 -7.31
C THR A 25 14.58 -11.02 -7.04
N LEU A 26 14.24 -12.32 -7.03
CA LEU A 26 12.89 -12.78 -6.69
C LEU A 26 12.50 -12.45 -5.25
N LEU A 27 13.42 -12.62 -4.29
CA LEU A 27 13.17 -12.31 -2.88
C LEU A 27 12.97 -10.80 -2.63
N THR A 28 13.66 -9.93 -3.38
CA THR A 28 13.49 -8.48 -3.23
C THR A 28 12.13 -7.96 -3.70
N ALA A 29 11.50 -8.62 -4.68
CA ALA A 29 10.23 -8.15 -5.24
C ALA A 29 9.06 -8.32 -4.24
N CYS A 30 9.01 -9.41 -3.47
CA CYS A 30 7.96 -9.62 -2.46
C CYS A 30 8.02 -8.58 -1.34
N VAL A 31 9.22 -8.26 -0.85
CA VAL A 31 9.40 -7.30 0.25
C VAL A 31 8.97 -5.89 -0.15
N ALA A 32 9.17 -5.51 -1.41
CA ALA A 32 8.75 -4.19 -1.90
C ALA A 32 7.22 -4.02 -1.92
N ALA A 33 6.49 -5.05 -2.35
CA ALA A 33 5.02 -5.03 -2.41
C ALA A 33 4.39 -4.91 -1.02
N GLU A 34 4.89 -5.66 -0.03
CA GLU A 34 4.41 -5.57 1.36
C GLU A 34 4.60 -4.17 1.95
N ARG A 35 5.74 -3.53 1.68
CA ARG A 35 6.02 -2.16 2.13
C ARG A 35 5.07 -1.14 1.51
N ALA A 36 4.75 -1.29 0.22
CA ALA A 36 3.86 -0.35 -0.47
C ALA A 36 2.42 -0.41 0.11
N HIS A 37 1.91 -1.60 0.39
CA HIS A 37 0.61 -1.75 1.05
C HIS A 37 0.64 -1.25 2.51
N LEU A 38 1.74 -1.50 3.24
CA LEU A 38 1.91 -0.94 4.60
C LEU A 38 1.91 0.60 4.60
N ASN A 39 2.57 1.23 3.63
CA ASN A 39 2.56 2.69 3.47
C ASN A 39 1.14 3.22 3.23
N PHE A 40 0.35 2.53 2.42
CA PHE A 40 -1.06 2.85 2.24
C PHE A 40 -1.82 2.82 3.58
N LYS A 41 -1.69 1.72 4.34
CA LYS A 41 -2.35 1.59 5.65
C LYS A 41 -1.94 2.71 6.62
N ASN A 42 -0.65 3.02 6.68
CA ASN A 42 -0.14 4.10 7.50
C ASN A 42 -0.71 5.45 7.08
N SER A 43 -0.75 5.74 5.77
CA SER A 43 -1.32 6.99 5.22
C SER A 43 -2.80 7.16 5.55
N MET A 44 -3.59 6.08 5.52
CA MET A 44 -5.00 6.13 5.92
C MET A 44 -5.14 6.30 7.44
N GLN A 45 -4.29 5.63 8.22
CA GLN A 45 -4.27 5.77 9.67
C GLN A 45 -3.96 7.21 10.12
N TRP A 46 -3.11 7.92 9.40
CA TRP A 46 -2.82 9.35 9.64
C TRP A 46 -4.04 10.26 9.52
N GLN A 47 -5.14 9.80 8.91
CA GLN A 47 -6.39 10.57 8.84
C GLN A 47 -7.21 10.50 10.13
N VAL A 48 -7.01 9.47 10.96
CA VAL A 48 -7.78 9.29 12.21
C VAL A 48 -7.46 10.41 13.19
N GLY A 49 -8.51 10.96 13.80
CA GLY A 49 -8.47 12.10 14.73
C GLY A 49 -8.60 13.46 14.05
N ARG A 50 -8.48 13.54 12.71
CA ARG A 50 -8.61 14.79 11.96
C ARG A 50 -10.06 15.23 11.84
N SER A 51 -10.26 16.55 11.79
CA SER A 51 -11.57 17.15 11.52
C SER A 51 -11.99 16.90 10.08
N THR A 52 -13.29 16.69 9.87
CA THR A 52 -13.85 16.61 8.52
C THR A 52 -13.87 17.94 7.78
N ASP A 53 -13.62 19.06 8.46
CA ASP A 53 -13.41 20.39 7.87
C ASP A 53 -11.94 20.64 7.49
N ASP A 54 -11.02 19.73 7.82
CA ASP A 54 -9.60 19.89 7.48
C ASP A 54 -9.40 19.76 5.96
N PRO A 55 -8.88 20.79 5.28
CA PRO A 55 -8.74 20.79 3.82
C PRO A 55 -7.72 19.75 3.32
N TYR A 56 -6.87 19.24 4.21
CA TYR A 56 -5.82 18.27 3.88
C TYR A 56 -6.20 16.82 4.18
N VAL A 57 -7.43 16.56 4.63
CA VAL A 57 -7.98 15.19 4.64
C VAL A 57 -8.22 14.74 3.21
N ASN A 58 -7.94 13.47 2.91
CA ASN A 58 -7.87 12.95 1.53
C ASN A 58 -9.10 13.30 0.67
N TYR A 59 -10.32 13.07 1.18
CA TYR A 59 -11.56 13.34 0.41
C TYR A 59 -11.91 14.83 0.29
N ASN A 60 -11.28 15.72 1.07
CA ASN A 60 -11.40 17.17 0.91
C ASN A 60 -10.34 17.69 -0.07
N ARG A 61 -9.10 17.19 0.06
CA ARG A 61 -7.97 17.57 -0.80
C ARG A 61 -8.18 17.14 -2.24
N TYR A 62 -8.77 15.96 -2.44
CA TYR A 62 -9.06 15.37 -3.76
C TYR A 62 -10.57 15.16 -3.86
N SER A 63 -11.31 16.27 -3.95
CA SER A 63 -12.78 16.27 -3.92
C SER A 63 -13.40 15.56 -5.12
N GLU A 64 -12.69 15.47 -6.25
CA GLU A 64 -13.06 14.69 -7.42
C GLU A 64 -13.13 13.18 -7.16
N ASN A 65 -12.43 12.70 -6.12
CA ASN A 65 -12.41 11.31 -5.69
C ASN A 65 -13.34 11.05 -4.50
N ARG A 66 -14.07 12.07 -4.05
CA ARG A 66 -15.04 11.93 -2.96
C ARG A 66 -16.26 11.14 -3.44
N GLY A 67 -16.54 10.06 -2.74
CA GLY A 67 -17.70 9.21 -2.99
C GLY A 67 -18.93 9.62 -2.18
N PRO A 68 -19.98 8.80 -2.19
CA PRO A 68 -21.16 9.00 -1.37
C PRO A 68 -20.83 9.01 0.13
N SER A 69 -21.72 9.66 0.89
CA SER A 69 -21.70 9.68 2.35
C SER A 69 -23.02 9.11 2.85
N GLN A 70 -22.97 8.25 3.86
CA GLN A 70 -24.16 7.63 4.43
C GLN A 70 -24.07 7.50 5.95
N THR A 71 -25.20 7.51 6.64
CA THR A 71 -25.25 7.19 8.07
C THR A 71 -25.21 5.67 8.24
N ILE A 72 -24.31 5.18 9.10
CA ILE A 72 -24.18 3.75 9.42
C ILE A 72 -24.94 3.38 10.71
N SER A 73 -25.02 2.09 11.03
CA SER A 73 -25.92 1.54 12.07
C SER A 73 -25.68 2.09 13.48
N ASN A 74 -24.46 2.52 13.81
CA ASN A 74 -24.12 3.16 15.08
C ASN A 74 -24.45 4.67 15.11
N GLY A 75 -25.00 5.22 14.02
CA GLY A 75 -25.35 6.62 13.85
C GLY A 75 -24.21 7.52 13.39
N ASN A 76 -22.99 6.99 13.22
CA ASN A 76 -21.89 7.74 12.62
C ASN A 76 -22.06 7.87 11.11
N ILE A 77 -21.22 8.69 10.49
CA ILE A 77 -21.20 8.90 9.05
C ILE A 77 -20.07 8.06 8.46
N GLU A 78 -20.35 7.36 7.37
CA GLU A 78 -19.34 6.73 6.54
C GLU A 78 -19.19 7.53 5.24
N GLN A 79 -17.98 8.03 4.99
CA GLN A 79 -17.62 8.78 3.79
C GLN A 79 -16.72 7.93 2.89
N GLU A 80 -17.20 7.64 1.68
CA GLU A 80 -16.42 6.94 0.66
C GLU A 80 -15.36 7.87 0.04
N TYR A 81 -14.20 7.31 -0.28
CA TYR A 81 -13.11 7.93 -1.01
C TYR A 81 -12.49 6.95 -2.00
N ARG A 82 -12.43 7.33 -3.27
CA ARG A 82 -11.78 6.52 -4.31
C ARG A 82 -10.27 6.77 -4.29
N PHE A 83 -9.53 5.90 -3.61
CA PHE A 83 -8.08 6.02 -3.53
C PHE A 83 -7.39 5.74 -4.87
N GLY A 84 -7.90 4.77 -5.63
CA GLY A 84 -7.37 4.41 -6.94
C GLY A 84 -8.18 3.30 -7.62
N PRO A 85 -7.73 2.82 -8.79
CA PRO A 85 -8.40 1.75 -9.50
C PRO A 85 -8.48 0.47 -8.65
N GLY A 86 -9.70 0.03 -8.33
CA GLY A 86 -9.93 -1.15 -7.49
C GLY A 86 -9.57 -0.98 -6.02
N CYS A 87 -9.44 0.26 -5.53
CA CYS A 87 -9.25 0.56 -4.11
C CYS A 87 -10.22 1.65 -3.64
N GLN A 88 -11.22 1.27 -2.86
CA GLN A 88 -12.12 2.21 -2.17
C GLN A 88 -11.79 2.26 -0.69
N VAL A 89 -11.78 3.46 -0.13
CA VAL A 89 -11.60 3.72 1.30
C VAL A 89 -12.90 4.27 1.86
N PHE A 90 -13.24 3.87 3.08
CA PHE A 90 -14.40 4.35 3.81
C PHE A 90 -13.93 4.90 5.15
N PHE A 91 -14.14 6.20 5.37
CA PHE A 91 -13.83 6.84 6.64
C PHE A 91 -15.07 6.87 7.53
N GLU A 92 -14.95 6.36 8.74
CA GLU A 92 -15.97 6.52 9.77
C GLU A 92 -15.75 7.84 10.49
N ILE A 93 -16.80 8.66 10.52
CA ILE A 93 -16.82 10.01 11.05
C ILE A 93 -17.81 10.04 12.20
N ASP A 94 -17.33 10.41 13.38
CA ASP A 94 -18.20 10.65 14.53
C ASP A 94 -19.14 11.82 14.23
N LYS A 95 -20.45 11.59 14.34
CA LYS A 95 -21.46 12.58 13.94
C LYS A 95 -21.45 13.85 14.79
N LEU A 96 -20.98 13.77 16.04
CA LEU A 96 -21.06 14.87 17.00
C LEU A 96 -19.83 15.77 16.89
N THR A 97 -18.66 15.17 16.95
CA THR A 97 -17.36 15.86 16.92
C THR A 97 -16.87 16.15 15.51
N ARG A 98 -17.50 15.53 14.51
CA ARG A 98 -17.11 15.64 13.09
C ARG A 98 -15.64 15.27 12.87
N LYS A 99 -15.14 14.29 13.62
CA LYS A 99 -13.78 13.74 13.49
C LYS A 99 -13.81 12.37 12.84
N ILE A 100 -12.77 12.06 12.08
CA ILE A 100 -12.53 10.70 11.60
C ILE A 100 -12.12 9.84 12.79
N ILE A 101 -12.86 8.77 13.07
CA ILE A 101 -12.60 7.88 14.21
C ILE A 101 -12.14 6.48 13.77
N GLY A 102 -12.31 6.16 12.50
CA GLY A 102 -11.93 4.88 11.93
C GLY A 102 -11.88 4.91 10.42
N TRP A 103 -11.36 3.84 9.84
CA TRP A 103 -11.36 3.66 8.40
C TRP A 103 -11.32 2.17 8.05
N ARG A 104 -11.83 1.83 6.87
CA ARG A 104 -11.70 0.51 6.25
C ARG A 104 -11.48 0.69 4.76
N TYR A 105 -11.11 -0.38 4.05
CA TYR A 105 -10.98 -0.34 2.60
C TYR A 105 -11.54 -1.60 1.94
N VAL A 106 -11.87 -1.49 0.66
CA VAL A 106 -12.25 -2.59 -0.23
C VAL A 106 -11.30 -2.58 -1.41
N GLY A 107 -10.63 -3.70 -1.65
CA GLY A 107 -9.63 -3.86 -2.68
C GLY A 107 -8.55 -4.88 -2.30
N SER A 108 -7.73 -5.28 -3.27
CA SER A 108 -6.57 -6.14 -3.01
C SER A 108 -5.40 -5.31 -2.45
N GLU A 109 -4.45 -5.94 -1.76
CA GLU A 109 -3.22 -5.26 -1.31
C GLU A 109 -2.46 -4.61 -2.47
N LYS A 110 -2.48 -5.25 -3.64
CA LYS A 110 -1.87 -4.73 -4.87
C LYS A 110 -2.59 -3.51 -5.44
N SER A 111 -3.91 -3.42 -5.26
CA SER A 111 -4.71 -2.26 -5.68
C SER A 111 -4.60 -1.11 -4.69
N CYS A 112 -4.43 -1.43 -3.40
CA CYS A 112 -4.37 -0.48 -2.30
C CYS A 112 -2.93 -0.32 -1.78
N GLN A 113 -2.08 0.36 -2.54
CA GLN A 113 -0.67 0.53 -2.19
C GLN A 113 -0.16 1.92 -2.54
N ILE A 114 0.84 2.38 -1.78
CA ILE A 114 1.63 3.58 -2.07
C ILE A 114 3.05 3.11 -2.35
N ALA A 115 3.40 3.01 -3.64
CA ALA A 115 4.76 2.72 -4.07
C ALA A 115 5.67 3.94 -3.83
N PRO A 116 6.95 3.75 -3.47
CA PRO A 116 7.97 4.79 -3.56
C PRO A 116 8.16 5.31 -4.98
#